data_AF-X0ACH4-F1
#
_entry.id   AF-X0ACH4-F1
#
_cell.length_a   1.000
_cell.length_b   1.000
_cell.length_c   1.000
_cell.angle_alpha   90.00
_cell.angle_beta   90.00
_cell.angle_gamma   90.00
#
_symmetry.space_group_name_H-M   'P 1'
#
loop_
_entity.id
_entity.type
_entity.pdbx_description
1 polymer ?
#
loop_
_entity_poly.entity_id
_entity_poly.type
_entity_poly.pdbx_seq_one_letter_code
_entity_poly.pdbx_strand_id
1 'polypeptide(L)'
;MHMCLMLSACQWAWVTGSMDEVRIPFLYHKAATYQFAREQLQSPELAQSGDTMLAISALALTEGAIGELDASSRHLKGIQSAVKEWNRVVDPVPTLPQRMLKMVGEGLRTGKAGQLVNVPEYQPTFMALLFASIWDITALPPREAPRYGWGEDLETPAARLWQNHTRDLNLNYEISRGFSASQYVPRILNGDPKSSRTSFIATFFYLCSELGDRYFDVTMIDWLLEQLIDDVNAGEEHLRMSEWTQSLWLFCVLFGASIAFTGRANNVIEERQLSKWRGVYGDKMKLASRELGIKSWQSARAMLAEVVGGIDGELEKGLEELWNEGISGETSGESSASPAVVELSESD
;
A
#
# COMPACT_ATOMS: atom_id res chain seq x y z
N MET A 1 -4.91 13.94 -15.30
CA MET A 1 -6.33 13.64 -15.59
C MET A 1 -6.57 12.17 -15.94
N HIS A 2 -6.03 11.64 -17.06
CA HIS A 2 -6.29 10.23 -17.44
C HIS A 2 -5.89 9.21 -16.37
N MET A 3 -4.73 9.41 -15.73
CA MET A 3 -4.29 8.62 -14.57
C MET A 3 -5.33 8.60 -13.44
N CYS A 4 -5.84 9.78 -13.08
CA CYS A 4 -6.85 9.93 -12.02
C CYS A 4 -8.13 9.18 -12.36
N LEU A 5 -8.65 9.33 -13.58
CA LEU A 5 -9.88 8.64 -14.03
C LEU A 5 -9.71 7.12 -14.06
N MET A 6 -8.53 6.64 -14.45
CA MET A 6 -8.19 5.21 -14.42
C MET A 6 -8.18 4.67 -12.98
N LEU A 7 -7.54 5.37 -12.04
CA LEU A 7 -7.46 4.96 -10.64
C LEU A 7 -8.81 5.10 -9.91
N SER A 8 -9.58 6.15 -10.19
CA SER A 8 -10.95 6.30 -9.70
C SER A 8 -11.87 5.18 -10.17
N ALA A 9 -11.68 4.67 -11.39
CA ALA A 9 -12.43 3.51 -11.87
C ALA A 9 -12.08 2.24 -11.07
N CYS A 10 -10.82 2.05 -10.65
CA CYS A 10 -10.45 0.98 -9.72
C CYS A 10 -11.17 1.12 -8.38
N GLN A 11 -11.16 2.32 -7.78
CA GLN A 11 -11.89 2.61 -6.53
C GLN A 11 -13.39 2.33 -6.67
N TRP A 12 -14.02 2.82 -7.74
CA TRP A 12 -15.42 2.56 -8.05
C TRP A 12 -15.73 1.07 -8.09
N ALA A 13 -14.87 0.31 -8.75
CA ALA A 13 -15.04 -1.13 -8.90
C ALA A 13 -14.86 -1.89 -7.57
N TRP A 14 -14.03 -1.39 -6.65
CA TRP A 14 -13.94 -1.96 -5.30
C TRP A 14 -15.20 -1.73 -4.47
N VAL A 15 -15.83 -0.58 -4.62
CA VAL A 15 -17.08 -0.23 -3.91
C VAL A 15 -18.29 -0.97 -4.49
N THR A 16 -18.41 -1.01 -5.82
CA THR A 16 -19.57 -1.60 -6.51
C THR A 16 -19.43 -3.09 -6.78
N GLY A 17 -18.22 -3.64 -6.66
CA GLY A 17 -17.92 -5.04 -6.94
C GLY A 17 -17.75 -5.38 -8.41
N SER A 18 -17.82 -4.41 -9.33
CA SER A 18 -17.62 -4.63 -10.76
C SER A 18 -17.04 -3.41 -11.48
N MET A 19 -16.28 -3.67 -12.54
CA MET A 19 -15.78 -2.64 -13.46
C MET A 19 -16.58 -2.62 -14.79
N ASP A 20 -17.62 -3.44 -14.93
CA ASP A 20 -18.29 -3.65 -16.21
C ASP A 20 -18.92 -2.36 -16.77
N GLU A 21 -19.55 -1.55 -15.92
CA GLU A 21 -20.20 -0.30 -16.31
C GLU A 21 -19.20 0.78 -16.78
N VAL A 22 -17.99 0.77 -16.24
CA VAL A 22 -16.94 1.77 -16.51
C VAL A 22 -15.78 1.19 -17.33
N ARG A 23 -15.93 -0.02 -17.86
CA ARG A 23 -14.88 -0.78 -18.57
C ARG A 23 -14.31 -0.02 -19.76
N ILE A 24 -15.16 0.52 -20.63
CA ILE A 24 -14.73 1.22 -21.83
C ILE A 24 -13.97 2.50 -21.45
N PRO A 25 -14.51 3.40 -20.60
CA PRO A 25 -13.77 4.55 -20.09
C PRO A 25 -12.43 4.18 -19.43
N PHE A 26 -12.42 3.13 -18.59
CA PHE A 26 -11.20 2.64 -17.95
C PHE A 26 -10.12 2.28 -18.97
N LEU A 27 -10.44 1.44 -19.96
CA LEU A 27 -9.50 1.01 -20.98
C LEU A 27 -8.99 2.18 -21.84
N TYR A 28 -9.88 3.13 -22.15
CA TYR A 28 -9.50 4.34 -22.86
C TYR A 28 -8.48 5.18 -22.06
N HIS A 29 -8.73 5.42 -20.78
CA HIS A 29 -7.83 6.20 -19.94
C HIS A 29 -6.52 5.48 -19.63
N LYS A 30 -6.54 4.15 -19.50
CA LYS A 30 -5.33 3.34 -19.43
C LYS A 30 -4.49 3.47 -20.71
N ALA A 31 -5.10 3.36 -21.88
CA ALA A 31 -4.41 3.51 -23.16
C ALA A 31 -3.82 4.93 -23.35
N ALA A 32 -4.57 5.96 -22.99
CA ALA A 32 -4.09 7.36 -23.04
C ALA A 32 -2.91 7.61 -22.09
N THR A 33 -2.95 7.02 -20.88
CA THR A 33 -1.84 7.11 -19.91
C THR A 33 -0.59 6.40 -20.45
N TYR A 34 -0.76 5.23 -21.09
CA TYR A 34 0.32 4.53 -21.79
C TYR A 34 0.95 5.36 -22.90
N GLN A 35 0.13 5.99 -23.73
CA GLN A 35 0.60 6.86 -24.80
C GLN A 35 1.41 8.03 -24.24
N PHE A 36 0.87 8.71 -23.21
CA PHE A 36 1.56 9.80 -22.54
C PHE A 36 2.93 9.37 -22.00
N ALA A 37 2.99 8.29 -21.20
CA ALA A 37 4.26 7.82 -20.62
C ALA A 37 5.28 7.50 -21.73
N ARG A 38 4.84 6.84 -22.82
CA ARG A 38 5.70 6.53 -23.95
C ARG A 38 6.25 7.77 -24.65
N GLU A 39 5.43 8.81 -24.82
CA GLU A 39 5.85 10.08 -25.43
C GLU A 39 6.86 10.81 -24.54
N GLN A 40 6.63 10.86 -23.22
CA GLN A 40 7.58 11.48 -22.28
C GLN A 40 8.94 10.77 -22.27
N LEU A 41 8.95 9.43 -22.30
CA LEU A 41 10.18 8.62 -22.31
C LEU A 41 11.03 8.79 -23.58
N GLN A 42 10.51 9.40 -24.65
CA GLN A 42 11.29 9.72 -25.85
C GLN A 42 12.20 10.94 -25.66
N SER A 43 11.94 11.77 -24.65
CA SER A 43 12.73 12.96 -24.33
C SER A 43 13.48 12.77 -23.01
N PRO A 44 14.83 12.86 -22.98
CA PRO A 44 15.60 12.68 -21.74
C PRO A 44 15.22 13.64 -20.62
N GLU A 45 14.84 14.88 -20.94
CA GLU A 45 14.43 15.89 -19.96
C GLU A 45 13.08 15.52 -19.31
N LEU A 46 12.14 15.03 -20.11
CA LEU A 46 10.78 14.69 -19.66
C LEU A 46 10.72 13.31 -19.00
N ALA A 47 11.60 12.39 -19.38
CA ALA A 47 11.69 11.04 -18.83
C ALA A 47 11.94 11.03 -17.30
N GLN A 48 12.54 12.09 -16.76
CA GLN A 48 12.84 12.24 -15.33
C GLN A 48 11.85 13.13 -14.59
N SER A 49 10.80 13.61 -15.27
CA SER A 49 9.81 14.49 -14.65
C SER A 49 8.92 13.73 -13.66
N GLY A 50 8.39 14.47 -12.67
CA GLY A 50 7.42 13.94 -11.71
C GLY A 50 6.16 13.40 -12.40
N ASP A 51 5.70 14.04 -13.49
CA ASP A 51 4.54 13.59 -14.25
C ASP A 51 4.76 12.24 -14.94
N THR A 52 5.96 12.00 -15.46
CA THR A 52 6.33 10.69 -16.04
C THR A 52 6.35 9.62 -14.96
N MET A 53 6.93 9.92 -13.80
CA MET A 53 6.97 8.99 -12.67
C MET A 53 5.58 8.67 -12.13
N LEU A 54 4.71 9.68 -12.02
CA LEU A 54 3.31 9.52 -11.66
C LEU A 54 2.58 8.63 -12.67
N ALA A 55 2.80 8.81 -13.97
CA ALA A 55 2.16 8.02 -15.02
C ALA A 55 2.57 6.54 -14.99
N ILE A 56 3.86 6.26 -14.88
CA ILE A 56 4.37 4.88 -14.82
C ILE A 56 3.91 4.21 -13.52
N SER A 57 3.91 4.95 -12.40
CA SER A 57 3.41 4.45 -11.11
C SER A 57 1.91 4.15 -11.16
N ALA A 58 1.10 5.04 -11.72
CA ALA A 58 -0.34 4.84 -11.89
C ALA A 58 -0.65 3.61 -12.77
N LEU A 59 0.14 3.38 -13.83
CA LEU A 59 0.05 2.18 -14.66
C LEU A 59 0.41 0.92 -13.88
N ALA A 60 1.52 0.94 -13.14
CA ALA A 60 1.94 -0.18 -12.30
C ALA A 60 0.86 -0.56 -11.28
N LEU A 61 0.30 0.45 -10.60
CA LEU A 61 -0.76 0.31 -9.60
C LEU A 61 -2.03 -0.28 -10.22
N THR A 62 -2.47 0.30 -11.34
CA THR A 62 -3.65 -0.18 -12.07
C THR A 62 -3.49 -1.62 -12.53
N GLU A 63 -2.30 -1.98 -13.01
CA GLU A 63 -2.00 -3.35 -13.44
C GLU A 63 -1.95 -4.33 -12.29
N GLY A 64 -1.45 -3.90 -11.13
CA GLY A 64 -1.61 -4.64 -9.88
C GLY A 64 -3.08 -4.89 -9.55
N ALA A 65 -3.90 -3.83 -9.58
CA ALA A 65 -5.33 -3.93 -9.24
C ALA A 65 -6.10 -4.90 -10.13
N ILE A 66 -5.84 -4.90 -11.44
CA ILE A 66 -6.55 -5.77 -12.39
C ILE A 66 -5.98 -7.19 -12.48
N GLY A 67 -4.90 -7.48 -11.74
CA GLY A 67 -4.24 -8.80 -11.73
C GLY A 67 -3.22 -9.01 -12.84
N GLU A 68 -2.89 -7.98 -13.63
CA GLU A 68 -1.83 -8.00 -14.65
C GLU A 68 -0.45 -7.79 -14.01
N LEU A 69 -0.09 -8.68 -13.07
CA LEU A 69 1.10 -8.54 -12.23
C LEU A 69 2.41 -8.55 -13.02
N ASP A 70 2.43 -9.19 -14.19
CA ASP A 70 3.61 -9.14 -15.07
C ASP A 70 3.85 -7.74 -15.63
N ALA A 71 2.79 -7.07 -16.09
CA ALA A 71 2.89 -5.73 -16.61
C ALA A 71 3.25 -4.75 -15.48
N SER A 72 2.62 -4.90 -14.31
CA SER A 72 2.97 -4.16 -13.09
C SER A 72 4.45 -4.34 -12.72
N SER A 73 4.95 -5.58 -12.69
CA SER A 73 6.36 -5.87 -12.40
C SER A 73 7.32 -5.23 -13.41
N ARG A 74 6.98 -5.17 -14.70
CA ARG A 74 7.81 -4.50 -15.71
C ARG A 74 7.92 -2.99 -15.45
N HIS A 75 6.82 -2.32 -15.10
CA HIS A 75 6.87 -0.91 -14.71
C HIS A 75 7.72 -0.68 -13.47
N LEU A 76 7.52 -1.50 -12.42
CA LEU A 76 8.29 -1.41 -11.19
C LEU A 76 9.79 -1.63 -11.42
N LYS A 77 10.16 -2.61 -12.25
CA LYS A 77 11.56 -2.85 -12.67
C LYS A 77 12.14 -1.66 -13.43
N GLY A 78 11.37 -1.09 -14.36
CA GLY A 78 11.76 0.10 -15.11
C GLY A 78 12.02 1.30 -14.18
N ILE A 79 11.09 1.54 -13.24
CA ILE A 79 11.21 2.56 -12.19
C ILE A 79 12.47 2.32 -11.35
N GLN A 80 12.68 1.11 -10.85
CA GLN A 80 13.85 0.79 -10.03
C GLN A 80 15.16 1.04 -10.79
N SER A 81 15.24 0.63 -12.06
CA SER A 81 16.41 0.88 -12.90
C SER A 81 16.65 2.37 -13.11
N ALA A 82 15.60 3.15 -13.36
CA ALA A 82 15.71 4.60 -13.54
C ALA A 82 16.20 5.29 -12.27
N VAL A 83 15.62 4.96 -11.12
CA VAL A 83 15.98 5.56 -9.82
C VAL A 83 17.40 5.23 -9.41
N LYS A 84 17.87 4.00 -9.67
CA LYS A 84 19.27 3.60 -9.45
C LYS A 84 20.24 4.44 -10.28
N GLU A 85 19.90 4.71 -11.54
CA GLU A 85 20.75 5.55 -12.39
C GLU A 85 20.73 7.02 -11.95
N TRP A 86 19.56 7.56 -11.58
CA TRP A 86 19.42 8.94 -11.12
C TRP A 86 20.13 9.21 -9.79
N ASN A 87 20.13 8.22 -8.88
CA ASN A 87 20.78 8.33 -7.58
C ASN A 87 22.23 7.83 -7.58
N ARG A 88 22.84 7.56 -8.73
CA ARG A 88 24.20 6.99 -8.83
C ARG A 88 25.30 7.79 -8.10
N VAL A 89 25.05 9.08 -7.84
CA VAL A 89 26.01 10.01 -7.23
C VAL A 89 25.75 10.23 -5.72
N VAL A 90 24.58 9.83 -5.21
CA VAL A 90 24.18 10.08 -3.82
C VAL A 90 23.51 8.85 -3.26
N ASP A 91 24.05 8.29 -2.18
CA ASP A 91 23.36 7.25 -1.43
C ASP A 91 22.08 7.84 -0.79
N PRO A 92 20.88 7.42 -1.23
CA PRO A 92 19.65 7.99 -0.70
C PRO A 92 19.48 7.55 0.77
N VAL A 93 19.28 8.52 1.65
CA VAL A 93 18.95 8.25 3.05
C VAL A 93 17.52 7.68 3.09
N PRO A 94 17.30 6.47 3.65
CA PRO A 94 15.97 5.89 3.72
C PRO A 94 15.03 6.72 4.57
N THR A 95 13.83 6.96 4.03
CA THR A 95 12.72 7.65 4.72
C THR A 95 12.14 6.79 5.84
N LEU A 96 11.36 7.40 6.74
CA LEU A 96 10.71 6.67 7.83
C LEU A 96 9.78 5.55 7.31
N PRO A 97 8.90 5.76 6.31
CA PRO A 97 8.10 4.69 5.72
C PRO A 97 8.94 3.53 5.17
N GLN A 98 10.05 3.82 4.48
CA GLN A 98 10.95 2.79 3.96
C GLN A 98 11.57 1.94 5.09
N ARG A 99 11.98 2.59 6.18
CA ARG A 99 12.53 1.90 7.35
C ARG A 99 11.47 1.04 8.04
N MET A 100 10.23 1.53 8.14
CA MET A 100 9.10 0.78 8.70
C MET A 100 8.76 -0.46 7.87
N LEU A 101 8.69 -0.33 6.54
CA LEU A 101 8.47 -1.47 5.62
C LEU A 101 9.57 -2.51 5.74
N LYS A 102 10.83 -2.07 5.85
CA LYS A 102 11.96 -2.98 6.08
C LYS A 102 11.84 -3.72 7.42
N MET A 103 11.57 -3.00 8.50
CA MET A 103 11.41 -3.54 9.86
C MET A 103 10.29 -4.58 9.94
N VAL A 104 9.10 -4.26 9.44
CA VAL A 104 7.98 -5.19 9.45
C VAL A 104 8.27 -6.39 8.55
N GLY A 105 8.92 -6.17 7.40
CA GLY A 105 9.30 -7.25 6.50
C GLY A 105 10.29 -8.24 7.13
N GLU A 106 11.29 -7.75 7.86
CA GLU A 106 12.22 -8.60 8.62
C GLU A 106 11.52 -9.35 9.77
N GLY A 107 10.62 -8.68 10.50
CA GLY A 107 9.82 -9.31 11.56
C GLY A 107 8.92 -10.44 11.06
N LEU A 108 8.26 -10.21 9.92
CA LEU A 108 7.39 -11.20 9.28
C LEU A 108 8.18 -12.42 8.76
N ARG A 109 9.34 -12.20 8.11
CA ARG A 109 10.20 -13.28 7.56
C ARG A 109 10.86 -14.14 8.63
N THR A 110 11.07 -13.62 9.83
CA THR A 110 11.72 -14.35 10.93
C THR A 110 10.77 -15.26 11.73
N GLY A 111 9.54 -15.46 11.25
CA GLY A 111 8.67 -16.53 11.72
C GLY A 111 7.73 -16.18 12.87
N LYS A 112 7.65 -14.91 13.28
CA LYS A 112 6.54 -14.43 14.14
C LYS A 112 5.17 -14.48 13.43
N ALA A 113 5.18 -14.76 12.12
CA ALA A 113 4.03 -14.90 11.24
C ALA A 113 3.08 -16.09 11.53
N GLY A 114 3.45 -17.05 12.39
CA GLY A 114 2.60 -18.22 12.67
C GLY A 114 1.22 -17.90 13.26
N GLN A 115 1.05 -16.72 13.86
CA GLN A 115 -0.23 -16.24 14.41
C GLN A 115 -1.15 -15.61 13.34
N LEU A 116 -0.67 -15.45 12.10
CA LEU A 116 -1.39 -14.77 11.02
C LEU A 116 -2.41 -15.65 10.29
N VAL A 117 -2.32 -16.97 10.47
CA VAL A 117 -3.14 -17.97 9.78
C VAL A 117 -4.62 -17.88 10.18
N ASN A 118 -4.96 -17.14 11.24
CA ASN A 118 -6.32 -17.09 11.83
C ASN A 118 -6.85 -15.68 12.11
N VAL A 119 -6.39 -14.63 11.43
CA VAL A 119 -7.01 -13.30 11.60
C VAL A 119 -8.43 -13.36 11.00
N PRO A 120 -9.50 -13.23 11.80
CA PRO A 120 -10.85 -13.62 11.37
C PRO A 120 -11.44 -12.78 10.23
N GLU A 121 -10.82 -11.66 9.86
CA GLU A 121 -11.32 -10.77 8.83
C GLU A 121 -10.15 -10.23 7.97
N TYR A 122 -10.06 -10.71 6.73
CA TYR A 122 -9.04 -10.32 5.77
C TYR A 122 -9.07 -8.81 5.50
N GLN A 123 -8.05 -8.09 5.98
CA GLN A 123 -7.80 -6.68 5.66
C GLN A 123 -6.78 -6.55 4.51
N PRO A 124 -7.12 -5.84 3.42
CA PRO A 124 -6.24 -5.68 2.26
C PRO A 124 -4.86 -5.09 2.58
N THR A 125 -4.77 -4.07 3.44
CA THR A 125 -3.49 -3.48 3.87
C THR A 125 -2.58 -4.52 4.52
N PHE A 126 -3.13 -5.38 5.37
CA PHE A 126 -2.35 -6.40 6.05
C PHE A 126 -1.85 -7.48 5.07
N MET A 127 -2.71 -7.95 4.18
CA MET A 127 -2.33 -8.90 3.14
C MET A 127 -1.29 -8.30 2.19
N ALA A 128 -1.42 -7.00 1.89
CA ALA A 128 -0.44 -6.28 1.10
C ALA A 128 0.91 -6.14 1.80
N LEU A 129 0.94 -5.94 3.13
CA LEU A 129 2.18 -5.94 3.92
C LEU A 129 2.87 -7.30 3.87
N LEU A 130 2.10 -8.38 4.01
CA LEU A 130 2.63 -9.73 3.83
C LEU A 130 3.20 -9.87 2.42
N PHE A 131 2.43 -9.54 1.39
CA PHE A 131 2.87 -9.62 0.00
C PHE A 131 4.16 -8.81 -0.23
N ALA A 132 4.20 -7.54 0.19
CA ALA A 132 5.36 -6.63 0.19
C ALA A 132 6.57 -7.19 0.92
N SER A 133 6.36 -7.83 2.07
CA SER A 133 7.45 -8.36 2.88
C SER A 133 8.18 -9.51 2.21
N ILE A 134 7.56 -10.27 1.31
CA ILE A 134 8.17 -11.49 0.74
C ILE A 134 8.52 -11.37 -0.75
N TRP A 135 8.05 -10.34 -1.46
CA TRP A 135 8.31 -10.23 -2.90
C TRP A 135 9.70 -9.63 -3.14
N ASP A 136 10.49 -10.39 -3.89
CA ASP A 136 11.72 -9.93 -4.50
C ASP A 136 11.40 -9.35 -5.90
N ILE A 137 11.53 -8.03 -6.09
CA ILE A 137 11.23 -7.36 -7.37
C ILE A 137 11.99 -7.94 -8.57
N THR A 138 13.12 -8.64 -8.34
CA THR A 138 13.85 -9.34 -9.40
C THR A 138 13.12 -10.61 -9.85
N ALA A 139 12.34 -11.22 -8.96
CA ALA A 139 11.41 -12.29 -9.23
C ALA A 139 10.01 -11.76 -9.60
N LEU A 140 9.34 -12.43 -10.52
CA LEU A 140 7.93 -12.16 -10.77
C LEU A 140 7.12 -12.65 -9.56
N PRO A 141 6.07 -11.92 -9.14
CA PRO A 141 5.13 -12.48 -8.18
C PRO A 141 4.54 -13.76 -8.82
N PRO A 142 4.46 -14.88 -8.08
CA PRO A 142 4.02 -16.15 -8.64
C PRO A 142 2.64 -15.99 -9.28
N ARG A 143 2.55 -16.40 -10.55
CA ARG A 143 1.51 -15.96 -11.49
C ARG A 143 0.18 -16.68 -11.36
N GLU A 144 0.13 -17.84 -10.74
CA GLU A 144 -1.09 -18.65 -10.63
C GLU A 144 -0.94 -19.50 -9.38
N ALA A 145 -1.95 -19.60 -8.52
CA ALA A 145 -2.08 -20.79 -7.70
C ALA A 145 -2.21 -21.97 -8.69
N PRO A 146 -1.19 -22.84 -8.85
CA PRO A 146 -1.21 -23.78 -9.93
C PRO A 146 -2.28 -24.81 -9.59
N ARG A 147 -3.13 -25.10 -10.58
CA ARG A 147 -4.06 -26.23 -10.51
C ARG A 147 -3.36 -27.57 -10.25
N TYR A 148 -2.04 -27.64 -10.43
CA TYR A 148 -1.21 -28.80 -10.11
C TYR A 148 0.20 -28.31 -9.76
N GLY A 149 0.64 -28.50 -8.50
CA GLY A 149 2.03 -28.48 -8.04
C GLY A 149 2.94 -27.37 -8.56
N TRP A 150 3.31 -26.44 -7.67
CA TRP A 150 4.36 -25.45 -7.94
C TRP A 150 5.64 -26.17 -8.42
N GLY A 151 6.05 -25.90 -9.67
CA GLY A 151 7.16 -26.58 -10.31
C GLY A 151 8.48 -26.28 -9.59
N GLU A 152 9.08 -27.32 -9.01
CA GLU A 152 10.23 -27.26 -8.09
C GLU A 152 11.55 -26.75 -8.72
N ASP A 153 11.58 -26.48 -10.03
CA ASP A 153 12.82 -26.52 -10.81
C ASP A 153 13.43 -25.16 -11.20
N LEU A 154 12.87 -24.01 -10.79
CA LEU A 154 13.40 -22.68 -11.20
C LEU A 154 13.50 -21.60 -10.12
N GLU A 155 13.51 -21.97 -8.84
CA GLU A 155 13.29 -20.98 -7.78
C GLU A 155 14.56 -20.35 -7.20
N THR A 156 14.62 -19.02 -7.33
CA THR A 156 15.49 -18.17 -6.49
C THR A 156 15.18 -18.43 -5.01
N PRO A 157 16.14 -18.20 -4.09
CA PRO A 157 15.89 -18.36 -2.65
C PRO A 157 14.68 -17.57 -2.13
N ALA A 158 14.39 -16.41 -2.73
CA ALA A 158 13.21 -15.60 -2.40
C ALA A 158 11.89 -16.27 -2.82
N ALA A 159 11.83 -16.94 -3.98
CA ALA A 159 10.66 -17.68 -4.43
C ALA A 159 10.36 -18.90 -3.53
N ARG A 160 11.40 -19.60 -3.05
CA ARG A 160 11.23 -20.68 -2.07
C ARG A 160 10.73 -20.19 -0.71
N LEU A 161 11.26 -19.04 -0.24
CA LEU A 161 10.78 -18.39 0.98
C LEU A 161 9.30 -18.01 0.85
N TRP A 162 8.93 -17.42 -0.30
CA TRP A 162 7.56 -17.08 -0.66
C TRP A 162 6.62 -18.28 -0.58
N GLN A 163 7.01 -19.41 -1.19
CA GLN A 163 6.17 -20.60 -1.24
C GLN A 163 5.95 -21.22 0.12
N ASN A 164 7.00 -21.32 0.93
CA ASN A 164 6.88 -21.86 2.27
C ASN A 164 5.94 -21.02 3.13
N HIS A 165 6.02 -19.68 3.06
CA HIS A 165 5.12 -18.81 3.82
C HIS A 165 3.69 -18.74 3.26
N THR A 166 3.51 -18.66 1.94
CA THR A 166 2.16 -18.57 1.33
C THR A 166 1.38 -19.87 1.37
N ARG A 167 2.07 -21.03 1.38
CA ARG A 167 1.44 -22.34 1.57
C ARG A 167 0.81 -22.46 2.95
N ASP A 168 1.50 -22.01 3.99
CA ASP A 168 1.03 -22.10 5.37
C ASP A 168 -0.07 -21.07 5.67
N LEU A 169 -0.11 -19.94 4.95
CA LEU A 169 -1.09 -18.86 5.09
C LEU A 169 -2.29 -18.95 4.12
N ASN A 170 -2.32 -19.93 3.22
CA ASN A 170 -3.27 -20.03 2.10
C ASN A 170 -3.38 -18.72 1.27
N LEU A 171 -2.32 -17.93 1.24
CA LEU A 171 -2.32 -16.54 0.74
C LEU A 171 -2.69 -16.49 -0.75
N ASN A 172 -2.28 -17.50 -1.50
CA ASN A 172 -2.57 -17.61 -2.93
C ASN A 172 -4.07 -17.78 -3.19
N TYR A 173 -4.80 -18.52 -2.34
CA TYR A 173 -6.25 -18.64 -2.44
C TYR A 173 -6.92 -17.30 -2.14
N GLU A 174 -6.44 -16.56 -1.15
CA GLU A 174 -7.05 -15.29 -0.75
C GLU A 174 -6.74 -14.16 -1.72
N ILE A 175 -5.58 -14.17 -2.41
CA ILE A 175 -5.23 -13.20 -3.45
C ILE A 175 -5.89 -13.54 -4.80
N SER A 176 -6.26 -14.81 -5.01
CA SER A 176 -6.96 -15.27 -6.22
C SER A 176 -8.42 -15.64 -5.95
N ARG A 177 -8.98 -15.16 -4.82
CA ARG A 177 -10.32 -15.56 -4.39
C ARG A 177 -11.34 -15.10 -5.42
N GLY A 178 -12.16 -16.04 -5.89
CA GLY A 178 -13.11 -15.80 -6.99
C GLY A 178 -12.54 -15.99 -8.41
N PHE A 179 -11.25 -16.32 -8.57
CA PHE A 179 -10.68 -16.70 -9.87
C PHE A 179 -11.06 -18.14 -10.23
N SER A 180 -11.82 -18.33 -11.32
CA SER A 180 -12.15 -19.65 -11.87
C SER A 180 -11.54 -19.82 -13.26
N ALA A 181 -10.45 -20.58 -13.36
CA ALA A 181 -9.80 -20.88 -14.64
C ALA A 181 -10.70 -21.67 -15.63
N SER A 182 -11.80 -22.26 -15.16
CA SER A 182 -12.80 -22.97 -15.98
C SER A 182 -14.06 -22.16 -16.28
N GLN A 183 -14.25 -21.01 -15.64
CA GLN A 183 -15.37 -20.08 -15.86
C GLN A 183 -14.79 -18.66 -15.88
N TYR A 184 -13.96 -18.37 -16.88
CA TYR A 184 -13.43 -17.02 -17.07
C TYR A 184 -14.56 -16.11 -17.58
N VAL A 185 -15.26 -15.46 -16.67
CA VAL A 185 -16.02 -14.24 -16.98
C VAL A 185 -15.04 -13.09 -16.75
N PRO A 186 -14.57 -12.38 -17.79
CA PRO A 186 -13.61 -11.29 -17.63
C PRO A 186 -14.25 -10.13 -16.85
N ARG A 187 -14.13 -10.19 -15.53
CA ARG A 187 -14.24 -9.03 -14.65
C ARG A 187 -12.85 -8.41 -14.62
N ILE A 188 -12.74 -7.12 -14.90
CA ILE A 188 -11.42 -6.45 -14.98
C ILE A 188 -10.74 -6.37 -13.60
N LEU A 189 -11.44 -6.65 -12.50
CA LEU A 189 -10.83 -6.78 -11.18
C LEU A 189 -10.12 -8.13 -11.02
N ASN A 190 -9.02 -8.16 -10.25
CA ASN A 190 -8.35 -9.39 -9.83
C ASN A 190 -9.30 -10.23 -8.94
N GLY A 191 -10.14 -11.08 -9.54
CA GLY A 191 -11.07 -11.97 -8.85
C GLY A 191 -12.22 -11.23 -8.15
N ASP A 192 -11.91 -10.61 -7.00
CA ASP A 192 -12.82 -9.86 -6.14
C ASP A 192 -12.22 -8.51 -5.68
N PRO A 193 -13.04 -7.57 -5.18
CA PRO A 193 -12.58 -6.27 -4.70
C PRO A 193 -11.42 -6.29 -3.70
N LYS A 194 -11.43 -7.19 -2.72
CA LYS A 194 -10.41 -7.23 -1.67
C LYS A 194 -9.07 -7.72 -2.23
N SER A 195 -9.09 -8.75 -3.08
CA SER A 195 -7.92 -9.25 -3.80
C SER A 195 -7.30 -8.17 -4.69
N SER A 196 -8.13 -7.49 -5.47
CA SER A 196 -7.71 -6.37 -6.33
C SER A 196 -7.06 -5.23 -5.53
N ARG A 197 -7.71 -4.80 -4.43
CA ARG A 197 -7.20 -3.76 -3.56
C ARG A 197 -5.91 -4.18 -2.83
N THR A 198 -5.79 -5.44 -2.44
CA THR A 198 -4.56 -6.00 -1.85
C THR A 198 -3.39 -5.88 -2.82
N SER A 199 -3.58 -6.30 -4.08
CA SER A 199 -2.53 -6.18 -5.10
C SER A 199 -2.15 -4.73 -5.36
N PHE A 200 -3.14 -3.82 -5.37
CA PHE A 200 -2.91 -2.39 -5.52
C PHE A 200 -2.07 -1.79 -4.39
N ILE A 201 -2.44 -2.04 -3.13
CA ILE A 201 -1.72 -1.54 -1.95
C ILE A 201 -0.31 -2.13 -1.89
N ALA A 202 -0.15 -3.41 -2.24
CA ALA A 202 1.17 -4.02 -2.25
C ALA A 202 2.08 -3.40 -3.31
N THR A 203 1.55 -3.10 -4.50
CA THR A 203 2.26 -2.33 -5.52
C THR A 203 2.70 -0.96 -5.00
N PHE A 204 1.85 -0.27 -4.24
CA PHE A 204 2.22 0.96 -3.55
C PHE A 204 3.37 0.76 -2.57
N PHE A 205 3.36 -0.31 -1.77
CA PHE A 205 4.45 -0.59 -0.84
C PHE A 205 5.80 -0.84 -1.53
N TYR A 206 5.83 -1.47 -2.70
CA TYR A 206 7.07 -1.52 -3.49
C TYR A 206 7.49 -0.15 -3.99
N LEU A 207 6.55 0.64 -4.51
CA LEU A 207 6.88 1.99 -4.93
C LEU A 207 7.48 2.77 -3.76
N CYS A 208 6.87 2.71 -2.57
CA CYS A 208 7.40 3.34 -1.36
C CYS A 208 8.79 2.80 -0.99
N SER A 209 9.03 1.50 -1.09
CA SER A 209 10.34 0.90 -0.78
C SER A 209 11.44 1.37 -1.74
N GLU A 210 11.13 1.51 -3.03
CA GLU A 210 12.11 1.83 -4.07
C GLU A 210 12.32 3.34 -4.30
N LEU A 211 11.26 4.15 -4.22
CA LEU A 211 11.29 5.56 -4.63
C LEU A 211 11.70 6.54 -3.52
N GLY A 212 11.40 6.24 -2.26
CA GLY A 212 11.53 7.23 -1.18
C GLY A 212 10.63 8.46 -1.39
N ASP A 213 10.95 9.58 -0.75
CA ASP A 213 10.10 10.79 -0.71
C ASP A 213 10.24 11.72 -1.93
N ARG A 214 11.28 11.55 -2.74
CA ARG A 214 11.53 12.46 -3.87
C ARG A 214 10.59 12.30 -5.05
N TYR A 215 9.99 11.11 -5.20
CA TYR A 215 9.19 10.76 -6.38
C TYR A 215 7.74 10.41 -6.04
N PHE A 216 7.35 10.51 -4.76
CA PHE A 216 5.96 10.46 -4.32
C PHE A 216 5.42 11.88 -4.24
N ASP A 217 4.63 12.27 -5.25
CA ASP A 217 3.87 13.50 -5.17
C ASP A 217 2.72 13.39 -4.16
N VAL A 218 2.12 14.52 -3.81
CA VAL A 218 1.00 14.53 -2.86
C VAL A 218 -0.19 13.75 -3.40
N THR A 219 -0.39 13.66 -4.70
CA THR A 219 -1.46 12.85 -5.32
C THR A 219 -1.32 11.35 -5.00
N MET A 220 -0.12 10.78 -5.17
CA MET A 220 0.15 9.39 -4.84
C MET A 220 0.05 9.12 -3.35
N ILE A 221 0.52 10.07 -2.53
CA ILE A 221 0.40 10.00 -1.08
C ILE A 221 -1.07 9.98 -0.67
N ASP A 222 -1.88 10.85 -1.26
CA ASP A 222 -3.32 10.95 -1.01
C ASP A 222 -4.03 9.62 -1.27
N TRP A 223 -3.83 9.04 -2.47
CA TRP A 223 -4.42 7.75 -2.81
C TRP A 223 -3.98 6.61 -1.90
N LEU A 224 -2.69 6.56 -1.53
CA LEU A 224 -2.21 5.54 -0.60
C LEU A 224 -2.88 5.70 0.77
N LEU A 225 -2.93 6.91 1.30
CA LEU A 225 -3.51 7.18 2.62
C LEU A 225 -5.02 6.91 2.67
N GLU A 226 -5.76 7.17 1.59
CA GLU A 226 -7.15 6.78 1.43
C GLU A 226 -7.33 5.26 1.57
N GLN A 227 -6.46 4.46 0.93
CA GLN A 227 -6.55 3.00 1.08
C GLN A 227 -6.18 2.52 2.49
N LEU A 228 -5.15 3.12 3.09
CA LEU A 228 -4.71 2.70 4.42
C LEU A 228 -5.74 3.09 5.50
N ILE A 229 -6.35 4.27 5.42
CA ILE A 229 -7.26 4.76 6.47
C ILE A 229 -8.54 3.95 6.53
N ASP A 230 -9.06 3.48 5.39
CA ASP A 230 -10.25 2.63 5.33
C ASP A 230 -10.03 1.33 6.14
N ASP A 231 -8.86 0.71 6.03
CA ASP A 231 -8.53 -0.52 6.78
C ASP A 231 -8.25 -0.23 8.26
N VAL A 232 -7.64 0.92 8.57
CA VAL A 232 -7.46 1.38 9.95
C VAL A 232 -8.81 1.62 10.62
N ASN A 233 -9.75 2.28 9.93
CA ASN A 233 -11.11 2.55 10.42
C ASN A 233 -11.89 1.25 10.63
N ALA A 234 -11.91 0.37 9.63
CA ALA A 234 -12.56 -0.93 9.75
C ALA A 234 -11.93 -1.79 10.85
N GLY A 235 -10.63 -1.62 11.08
CA GLY A 235 -9.86 -2.33 12.09
C GLY A 235 -9.95 -1.76 13.50
N GLU A 236 -10.71 -0.70 13.77
CA GLU A 236 -10.82 -0.15 15.14
C GLU A 236 -11.40 -1.18 16.13
N GLU A 237 -12.28 -2.06 15.68
CA GLU A 237 -12.82 -3.14 16.50
C GLU A 237 -11.73 -4.13 16.97
N HIS A 238 -10.65 -4.26 16.18
CA HIS A 238 -9.51 -5.10 16.50
C HIS A 238 -8.73 -4.63 17.74
N LEU A 239 -8.88 -3.36 18.15
CA LEU A 239 -8.30 -2.86 19.41
C LEU A 239 -8.76 -3.65 20.64
N ARG A 240 -9.86 -4.41 20.53
CA ARG A 240 -10.47 -5.12 21.66
C ARG A 240 -10.37 -6.64 21.55
N MET A 241 -9.75 -7.18 20.50
CA MET A 241 -9.76 -8.62 20.22
C MET A 241 -8.55 -9.36 20.80
N SER A 242 -7.33 -8.89 20.53
CA SER A 242 -6.11 -9.52 21.04
C SER A 242 -4.92 -8.57 21.04
N GLU A 243 -3.93 -8.82 21.89
CA GLU A 243 -2.68 -8.03 21.92
C GLU A 243 -1.98 -8.00 20.56
N TRP A 244 -2.00 -9.12 19.82
CA TRP A 244 -1.44 -9.20 18.47
C TRP A 244 -2.12 -8.26 17.48
N THR A 245 -3.46 -8.26 17.47
CA THR A 245 -4.24 -7.42 16.55
C THR A 245 -4.15 -5.94 16.91
N GLN A 246 -3.99 -5.61 18.20
CA GLN A 246 -3.67 -4.26 18.67
C GLN A 246 -2.31 -3.77 18.13
N SER A 247 -1.26 -4.59 18.25
CA SER A 247 0.09 -4.23 17.78
C SER A 247 0.13 -4.01 16.26
N LEU A 248 -0.56 -4.85 15.49
CA LEU A 248 -0.64 -4.70 14.04
C LEU A 248 -1.43 -3.45 13.62
N TRP A 249 -2.55 -3.19 14.30
CA TRP A 249 -3.34 -1.98 14.05
C TRP A 249 -2.53 -0.72 14.37
N LEU A 250 -1.81 -0.71 15.51
CA LEU A 250 -0.92 0.38 15.90
C LEU A 250 0.18 0.60 14.85
N PHE A 251 0.76 -0.48 14.32
CA PHE A 251 1.73 -0.38 13.22
C PHE A 251 1.11 0.31 11.99
N CYS A 252 -0.11 -0.07 11.59
CA CYS A 252 -0.77 0.53 10.42
C CYS A 252 -1.05 2.03 10.62
N VAL A 253 -1.46 2.43 11.83
CA VAL A 253 -1.64 3.85 12.20
C VAL A 253 -0.33 4.62 12.10
N LEU A 254 0.75 4.11 12.71
CA LEU A 254 2.06 4.75 12.66
C LEU A 254 2.61 4.79 11.23
N PHE A 255 2.35 3.76 10.43
CA PHE A 255 2.83 3.68 9.06
C PHE A 255 2.14 4.72 8.17
N GLY A 256 0.81 4.80 8.21
CA GLY A 256 0.07 5.85 7.48
C GLY A 256 0.43 7.25 7.95
N ALA A 257 0.63 7.46 9.25
CA ALA A 257 1.15 8.71 9.76
C ALA A 257 2.54 9.04 9.20
N SER A 258 3.46 8.07 9.20
CA SER A 258 4.82 8.27 8.68
C SER A 258 4.81 8.72 7.21
N ILE A 259 3.87 8.20 6.41
CA ILE A 259 3.67 8.59 5.02
C ILE A 259 3.19 10.05 4.94
N ALA A 260 2.17 10.42 5.71
CA ALA A 260 1.62 11.78 5.75
C ALA A 260 2.65 12.83 6.20
N PHE A 261 3.52 12.47 7.14
CA PHE A 261 4.57 13.34 7.67
C PHE A 261 5.79 13.45 6.76
N THR A 262 6.11 12.39 6.01
CA THR A 262 7.22 12.39 5.05
C THR A 262 6.87 13.14 3.75
N GLY A 263 5.58 13.29 3.45
CA GLY A 263 5.10 13.97 2.25
C GLY A 263 5.59 15.42 2.12
N ARG A 264 5.96 15.80 0.89
CA ARG A 264 6.47 17.14 0.57
C ARG A 264 5.46 17.89 -0.31
N ALA A 265 4.94 19.00 0.19
CA ALA A 265 4.07 19.88 -0.57
C ALA A 265 4.87 20.89 -1.41
N ASN A 266 4.47 21.08 -2.66
CA ASN A 266 5.01 22.09 -3.56
C ASN A 266 4.19 23.38 -3.57
N ASN A 267 2.98 23.34 -3.01
CA ASN A 267 2.07 24.48 -2.96
C ASN A 267 1.15 24.41 -1.73
N VAL A 268 0.41 25.50 -1.49
CA VAL A 268 -0.48 25.65 -0.33
C VAL A 268 -1.64 24.64 -0.32
N ILE A 269 -2.11 24.19 -1.50
CA ILE A 269 -3.21 23.22 -1.60
C ILE A 269 -2.72 21.85 -1.17
N GLU A 270 -1.55 21.44 -1.66
CA GLU A 270 -0.88 20.19 -1.27
C GLU A 270 -0.56 20.17 0.23
N GLU A 271 -0.07 21.27 0.80
CA GLU A 271 0.22 21.35 2.23
C GLU A 271 -1.05 21.24 3.07
N ARG A 272 -2.16 21.85 2.62
CA ARG A 272 -3.46 21.68 3.25
C ARG A 272 -3.93 20.23 3.19
N GLN A 273 -3.71 19.53 2.09
CA GLN A 273 -4.09 18.11 1.96
C GLN A 273 -3.28 17.23 2.89
N LEU A 274 -1.95 17.39 2.93
CA LEU A 274 -1.09 16.66 3.87
C LEU A 274 -1.43 16.98 5.33
N SER A 275 -1.71 18.24 5.66
CA SER A 275 -2.12 18.65 7.01
C SER A 275 -3.40 17.94 7.47
N LYS A 276 -4.37 17.74 6.58
CA LYS A 276 -5.57 16.95 6.91
C LYS A 276 -5.20 15.51 7.26
N TRP A 277 -4.36 14.87 6.45
CA TRP A 277 -3.92 13.51 6.73
C TRP A 277 -3.13 13.36 8.03
N ARG A 278 -2.23 14.31 8.32
CA ARG A 278 -1.51 14.37 9.61
C ARG A 278 -2.50 14.47 10.77
N GLY A 279 -3.56 15.27 10.63
CA GLY A 279 -4.65 15.34 11.61
C GLY A 279 -5.40 14.02 11.77
N VAL A 280 -5.85 13.41 10.67
CA VAL A 280 -6.57 12.13 10.67
C VAL A 280 -5.78 11.03 11.39
N TYR A 281 -4.51 10.85 11.05
CA TYR A 281 -3.68 9.84 11.70
C TYR A 281 -3.25 10.22 13.13
N GLY A 282 -3.09 11.52 13.42
CA GLY A 282 -2.91 12.01 14.79
C GLY A 282 -4.09 11.63 15.70
N ASP A 283 -5.31 11.75 15.22
CA ASP A 283 -6.50 11.33 15.95
C ASP A 283 -6.57 9.80 16.16
N LYS A 284 -6.07 9.01 15.19
CA LYS A 284 -5.91 7.55 15.36
C LYS A 284 -4.85 7.20 16.41
N MET A 285 -3.76 7.96 16.51
CA MET A 285 -2.78 7.77 17.59
C MET A 285 -3.37 8.11 18.97
N LYS A 286 -4.17 9.18 19.07
CA LYS A 286 -4.89 9.52 20.30
C LYS A 286 -5.90 8.43 20.69
N LEU A 287 -6.60 7.87 19.71
CA LEU A 287 -7.48 6.71 19.90
C LEU A 287 -6.69 5.52 20.48
N ALA A 288 -5.55 5.18 19.88
CA ALA A 288 -4.65 4.15 20.37
C ALA A 288 -4.24 4.40 21.82
N SER A 289 -3.80 5.63 22.11
CA SER A 289 -3.37 6.05 23.45
C SER A 289 -4.46 5.89 24.50
N ARG A 290 -5.71 6.25 24.15
CA ARG A 290 -6.86 6.14 25.05
C ARG A 290 -7.30 4.70 25.27
N GLU A 291 -7.53 3.93 24.21
CA GLU A 291 -8.11 2.58 24.31
C GLU A 291 -7.10 1.57 24.85
N LEU A 292 -5.81 1.74 24.56
CA LEU A 292 -4.73 0.82 24.96
C LEU A 292 -3.97 1.30 26.21
N GLY A 293 -4.26 2.50 26.71
CA GLY A 293 -3.57 3.07 27.88
C GLY A 293 -2.10 3.44 27.63
N ILE A 294 -1.69 3.57 26.37
CA ILE A 294 -0.31 3.85 25.97
C ILE A 294 -0.08 5.36 26.01
N LYS A 295 0.66 5.84 27.01
CA LYS A 295 0.92 7.29 27.20
C LYS A 295 2.33 7.74 26.83
N SER A 296 3.22 6.80 26.51
CA SER A 296 4.59 7.09 26.16
C SER A 296 5.04 6.26 24.96
N TRP A 297 6.03 6.77 24.24
CA TRP A 297 6.69 6.04 23.17
C TRP A 297 7.22 4.68 23.65
N GLN A 298 7.78 4.61 24.85
CA GLN A 298 8.34 3.35 25.39
C GLN A 298 7.27 2.26 25.52
N SER A 299 6.04 2.63 25.91
CA SER A 299 4.90 1.70 25.94
C SER A 299 4.45 1.30 24.53
N ALA A 300 4.41 2.24 23.58
CA ALA A 300 4.07 1.95 22.18
C ALA A 300 5.09 1.00 21.54
N ARG A 301 6.39 1.27 21.76
CA ARG A 301 7.51 0.45 21.30
C ARG A 301 7.44 -0.97 21.83
N ALA A 302 7.14 -1.15 23.11
CA ALA A 302 6.99 -2.47 23.72
C ALA A 302 5.86 -3.28 23.06
N MET A 303 4.73 -2.64 22.78
CA MET A 303 3.62 -3.27 22.05
C MET A 303 4.00 -3.66 20.62
N LEU A 304 4.68 -2.78 19.89
CA LEU A 304 5.09 -3.04 18.50
C LEU A 304 6.06 -4.22 18.40
N ALA A 305 6.99 -4.36 19.36
CA ALA A 305 8.04 -5.38 19.35
C ALA A 305 7.52 -6.82 19.25
N GLU A 306 6.27 -7.07 19.62
CA GLU A 306 5.62 -8.36 19.46
C GLU A 306 5.40 -8.74 17.99
N VAL A 307 5.08 -7.77 17.12
CA VAL A 307 4.74 -7.99 15.70
C VAL A 307 5.87 -7.60 14.75
N VAL A 308 6.63 -6.57 15.10
CA VAL A 308 7.65 -5.97 14.21
C VAL A 308 9.06 -6.46 14.53
N GLY A 309 9.98 -6.30 13.57
CA GLY A 309 11.40 -6.58 13.77
C GLY A 309 12.07 -5.65 14.80
N GLY A 310 13.40 -5.61 14.81
CA GLY A 310 14.13 -4.70 15.71
C GLY A 310 13.81 -3.23 15.43
N ILE A 311 13.48 -2.46 16.48
CA ILE A 311 13.34 -1.00 16.44
C ILE A 311 14.64 -0.40 17.02
N ASP A 312 15.45 0.23 16.18
CA ASP A 312 16.72 0.84 16.57
C ASP A 312 17.06 2.15 15.82
N GLY A 313 18.03 2.88 16.38
CA GLY A 313 18.68 4.03 15.76
C GLY A 313 17.72 5.10 15.25
N GLU A 314 17.89 5.48 13.98
CA GLU A 314 17.08 6.52 13.32
C GLU A 314 15.60 6.12 13.14
N LEU A 315 15.29 4.82 13.07
CA LEU A 315 13.90 4.36 13.00
C LEU A 315 13.19 4.63 14.33
N GLU A 316 13.86 4.30 15.44
CA GLU A 316 13.32 4.57 16.79
C GLU A 316 13.09 6.06 17.01
N LYS A 317 14.09 6.89 16.67
CA LYS A 317 13.99 8.34 16.79
C LYS A 317 12.82 8.91 15.97
N GLY A 318 12.69 8.51 14.71
CA GLY A 318 11.61 9.00 13.84
C GLY A 318 10.21 8.57 14.32
N LEU A 319 10.07 7.35 14.83
CA LEU A 319 8.79 6.87 15.40
C LEU A 319 8.46 7.56 16.74
N GLU A 320 9.46 7.84 17.57
CA GLU A 320 9.27 8.59 18.83
C GLU A 320 8.81 10.02 18.57
N GLU A 321 9.46 10.72 17.64
CA GLU A 321 9.07 12.07 17.21
C GLU A 321 7.63 12.07 16.69
N LEU A 322 7.32 11.13 15.78
CA LEU A 322 5.99 10.98 15.18
C LEU A 322 4.90 10.70 16.23
N TRP A 323 5.17 9.80 17.18
CA TRP A 323 4.24 9.46 18.25
C TRP A 323 3.97 10.67 19.15
N ASN A 324 5.04 11.33 19.60
CA ASN A 324 4.93 12.47 20.50
C ASN A 324 4.19 13.64 19.87
N GLU A 325 4.42 13.91 18.58
CA GLU A 325 3.68 14.94 17.85
C GLU A 325 2.19 14.57 17.71
N GLY A 326 1.88 13.33 17.31
CA GLY A 326 0.51 12.87 17.10
C GLY A 326 -0.35 12.89 18.35
N ILE A 327 0.20 12.52 19.52
CA ILE A 327 -0.54 12.54 20.79
C ILE A 327 -0.65 13.93 21.43
N SER A 328 0.28 14.85 21.12
CA SER A 328 0.34 16.19 21.72
C SER A 328 -0.53 17.22 20.99
N GLY A 329 -0.88 16.97 19.73
CA GLY A 329 -1.71 17.89 18.95
C GLY A 329 -3.11 18.08 19.54
N GLU A 330 -3.55 19.33 19.71
CA GLU A 330 -4.92 19.64 20.11
C GLU A 330 -5.91 19.03 19.10
N THR A 331 -6.97 18.39 19.58
CA THR A 331 -8.11 17.97 18.75
C THR A 331 -8.73 19.21 18.11
N SER A 332 -8.42 19.45 16.84
CA SER A 332 -9.26 20.32 16.01
C SER A 332 -10.55 19.54 15.77
N GLY A 333 -11.54 19.77 16.62
CA GLY A 333 -12.85 19.16 16.53
C GLY A 333 -13.60 19.64 15.29
N GLU A 334 -13.28 19.09 14.12
CA GLU A 334 -14.21 19.01 13.02
C GLU A 334 -14.57 17.54 12.84
N SER A 335 -15.82 17.24 13.15
CA SER A 335 -16.50 15.96 13.03
C SER A 335 -15.94 15.08 11.91
N SER A 336 -15.54 13.87 12.26
CA SER A 336 -15.27 12.75 11.36
C SER A 336 -16.49 12.45 10.48
N ALA A 337 -16.63 13.18 9.37
CA ALA A 337 -17.40 12.72 8.24
C ALA A 337 -16.41 12.12 7.25
N SER A 338 -16.59 10.84 6.92
CA SER A 338 -15.96 10.23 5.74
C SER A 338 -16.08 11.18 4.55
N PRO A 339 -15.11 11.23 3.63
CA PRO A 339 -15.30 11.95 2.37
C PRO A 339 -16.56 11.39 1.71
N ALA A 340 -17.60 12.22 1.63
CA ALA A 340 -18.92 11.81 1.20
C ALA A 340 -18.84 11.24 -0.22
N VAL A 341 -19.22 9.96 -0.36
CA VAL A 341 -19.68 9.43 -1.64
C VAL A 341 -20.86 10.30 -2.05
N VAL A 342 -20.74 10.95 -3.21
CA VAL A 342 -21.84 11.73 -3.80
C VAL A 342 -22.96 10.74 -4.12
N GLU A 343 -23.94 10.64 -3.22
CA GLU A 343 -25.22 10.03 -3.53
C GLU A 343 -25.89 10.90 -4.59
N LEU A 344 -25.89 10.42 -5.83
CA LEU A 344 -26.74 10.96 -6.87
C LEU A 344 -28.18 10.65 -6.48
N SER A 345 -28.88 11.66 -5.96
CA SER A 345 -30.32 11.60 -5.77
C SER A 345 -30.99 11.39 -7.12
N GLU A 346 -31.63 10.24 -7.31
CA GLU A 346 -32.68 10.08 -8.31
C GLU A 346 -33.76 11.12 -8.02
N SER A 347 -33.99 12.01 -8.98
CA SER A 347 -35.23 12.79 -9.04
C SER A 347 -35.58 13.02 -10.51
N ASP A 348 -36.64 12.31 -10.89
CA ASP A 348 -37.63 12.48 -11.98
C ASP A 348 -37.17 12.84 -13.41
#